data_AF-A0AA87BZY5-F1
#
_entry.id   AF-A0AA87BZY5-F1
#
_cell.length_a   1.000
_cell.length_b   1.000
_cell.length_c   1.000
_cell.angle_alpha   90.00
_cell.angle_beta   90.00
_cell.angle_gamma   90.00
#
_symmetry.space_group_name_H-M   'P 1'
#
loop_
_entity.id
_entity.type
_entity.pdbx_description
1 polymer ?
#
loop_
_entity_poly.entity_id
_entity_poly.type
_entity_poly.pdbx_seq_one_letter_code
_entity_poly.pdbx_strand_id
1 'polypeptide(L)'
;MDSRIRLNFVKYTLLEFALAAFLLVSIYWLFGDNPQSLPTIGLMFSAVAVLKVVTLWWQFRNRSFEISNNHVCFDGHACDIKLQGSILPFGICSVIKLSYTKGAMQKRNIYLPKGAMNQDEWKRILACRA
;
A
#
# COMPACT_ATOMS: atom_id res chain seq x y z
N MET A 1 -2.33 -17.19 -19.45
CA MET A 1 -2.96 -16.20 -18.54
C MET A 1 -1.89 -15.83 -17.52
N ASP A 2 -1.43 -14.58 -17.48
CA ASP A 2 -0.39 -14.19 -16.51
C ASP A 2 -0.95 -14.33 -15.09
N SER A 3 -0.39 -15.29 -14.33
CA SER A 3 -0.73 -15.53 -12.92
C SER A 3 -0.07 -14.52 -11.99
N ARG A 4 0.94 -13.80 -12.48
CA ARG A 4 1.66 -12.77 -11.73
C ARG A 4 0.82 -11.52 -11.56
N ILE A 5 0.77 -11.02 -10.34
CA ILE A 5 0.17 -9.73 -10.00
C ILE A 5 1.25 -8.66 -10.18
N ARG A 6 0.99 -7.65 -11.01
CA ARG A 6 1.92 -6.54 -11.27
C ARG A 6 1.56 -5.34 -10.41
N LEU A 7 2.33 -5.13 -9.35
CA LEU A 7 2.21 -3.90 -8.59
C LEU A 7 2.66 -2.69 -9.42
N ASN A 8 1.83 -1.66 -9.44
CA ASN A 8 2.12 -0.39 -10.09
C ASN A 8 2.76 0.56 -9.05
N PHE A 9 4.06 0.40 -8.84
CA PHE A 9 4.82 1.23 -7.91
C PHE A 9 4.79 2.71 -8.26
N VAL A 10 4.82 3.06 -9.54
CA VAL A 10 4.77 4.46 -10.00
C VAL A 10 3.45 5.11 -9.60
N LYS A 11 2.34 4.39 -9.76
CA LYS A 11 1.01 4.88 -9.32
C LYS A 11 0.94 5.02 -7.80
N TYR A 12 1.54 4.08 -7.06
CA TYR A 12 1.59 4.15 -5.60
C TYR A 12 2.38 5.35 -5.10
N THR A 13 3.59 5.57 -5.66
CA THR A 13 4.44 6.69 -5.26
C THR A 13 3.74 8.02 -5.54
N LEU A 14 3.16 8.18 -6.74
CA LEU A 14 2.41 9.38 -7.09
C LEU A 14 1.24 9.63 -6.14
N LEU A 15 0.51 8.59 -5.74
CA LEU A 15 -0.60 8.72 -4.82
C LEU A 15 -0.16 9.13 -3.40
N GLU A 16 0.91 8.53 -2.86
CA GLU A 16 1.46 8.92 -1.55
C GLU A 16 2.00 10.35 -1.56
N PHE A 17 2.69 10.77 -2.62
CA PHE A 17 3.16 12.14 -2.77
C PHE A 17 2.00 13.14 -2.92
N ALA A 18 0.96 12.79 -3.67
CA ALA A 18 -0.23 13.63 -3.81
C ALA A 18 -0.97 13.80 -2.47
N LEU A 19 -1.08 12.72 -1.68
CA LEU A 19 -1.67 12.77 -0.33
C LEU A 19 -0.81 13.62 0.62
N ALA A 20 0.51 13.46 0.59
CA ALA A 20 1.42 14.26 1.40
C ALA A 20 1.35 15.75 1.04
N ALA A 21 1.32 16.08 -0.25
CA ALA A 21 1.17 17.46 -0.73
C ALA A 21 -0.18 18.05 -0.31
N PHE A 22 -1.28 17.30 -0.46
CA PHE A 22 -2.62 17.74 -0.04
C PHE A 22 -2.70 18.01 1.46
N LEU A 23 -2.11 17.15 2.29
CA LEU A 23 -2.01 17.35 3.73
C LEU A 23 -1.19 18.58 4.08
N LEU A 24 -0.07 18.81 3.39
CA LEU A 24 0.76 20.00 3.61
C LEU A 24 0.04 21.29 3.24
N VAL A 25 -0.69 21.32 2.12
CA VAL A 25 -1.53 22.47 1.74
C VAL A 25 -2.62 22.71 2.79
N SER A 26 -3.25 21.64 3.30
CA SER A 26 -4.27 21.74 4.34
C SER A 26 -3.70 22.29 5.66
N ILE A 27 -2.52 21.82 6.07
CA ILE A 27 -1.83 22.30 7.28
C ILE A 27 -1.38 23.75 7.12
N TYR A 28 -0.83 24.10 5.96
CA TYR A 28 -0.47 25.49 5.65
C TYR A 28 -1.67 26.43 5.78
N TRP A 29 -2.83 26.02 5.25
CA TRP A 29 -4.06 26.78 5.38
C TRP A 29 -4.53 26.93 6.83
N LEU A 30 -4.40 25.87 7.65
CA LEU A 30 -4.84 25.86 9.05
C LEU A 30 -3.89 26.58 10.02
N PHE A 31 -2.59 26.62 9.72
CA PHE A 31 -1.54 27.09 10.65
C PHE A 31 -0.66 28.21 10.06
N GLY A 32 -1.16 28.93 9.04
CA GLY A 32 -0.42 29.95 8.29
C GLY A 32 0.21 31.07 9.13
N ASP A 33 -0.26 31.29 10.36
CA ASP A 33 0.26 32.32 11.27
C ASP A 33 1.61 31.98 11.93
N ASN A 34 2.12 30.75 11.83
CA ASN A 34 3.41 30.38 12.42
C ASN A 34 4.43 29.87 11.36
N PRO A 35 5.25 30.76 10.76
CA PRO A 35 6.09 30.43 9.62
C PRO A 35 7.27 29.50 9.95
N GLN A 36 7.71 29.41 11.22
CA GLN A 36 8.87 28.60 11.61
C GLN A 36 8.58 27.09 11.70
N SER A 37 7.34 26.68 11.94
CA SER A 37 6.98 25.26 12.10
C SER A 37 6.66 24.57 10.76
N LEU A 38 6.23 25.32 9.75
CA LEU A 38 5.89 24.83 8.42
C LEU A 38 7.00 24.02 7.71
N PRO A 39 8.27 24.47 7.65
CA PRO A 39 9.33 23.69 7.00
C PRO A 39 9.61 22.38 7.71
N THR A 40 9.61 22.36 9.05
CA THR A 40 9.83 21.15 9.85
C THR A 40 8.70 20.13 9.65
N ILE A 41 7.45 20.61 9.61
CA ILE A 41 6.28 19.76 9.32
C ILE A 41 6.35 19.21 7.89
N GLY A 42 6.71 20.06 6.91
CA GLY A 42 7.00 19.66 5.52
C GLY A 42 7.99 18.51 5.42
N LEU A 43 9.11 18.62 6.14
CA LEU A 43 10.16 17.63 6.15
C LEU A 43 9.70 16.31 6.79
N MET A 44 8.94 16.37 7.88
CA MET A 44 8.38 15.18 8.53
C MET A 44 7.41 14.42 7.61
N PHE A 45 6.46 15.11 6.96
CA PHE A 45 5.51 14.46 6.06
C PHE A 45 6.16 13.84 4.83
N SER A 46 7.10 14.56 4.21
CA SER A 46 7.85 14.05 3.06
C SER A 46 8.72 12.85 3.44
N ALA A 47 9.41 12.88 4.59
CA ALA A 47 10.19 11.77 5.09
C ALA A 47 9.32 10.52 5.34
N VAL A 48 8.13 10.68 5.92
CA VAL A 48 7.19 9.58 6.15
C VAL A 48 6.69 8.97 4.84
N ALA A 49 6.37 9.80 3.84
CA ALA A 49 5.94 9.31 2.52
C ALA A 49 7.05 8.51 1.83
N VAL A 50 8.28 9.04 1.84
CA VAL A 50 9.46 8.34 1.28
C VAL A 50 9.71 7.03 2.01
N LEU A 51 9.67 7.01 3.34
CA LEU A 51 9.87 5.80 4.13
C LEU A 51 8.85 4.72 3.76
N LYS A 52 7.56 5.07 3.66
CA LYS A 52 6.51 4.12 3.24
C LYS A 52 6.77 3.55 1.85
N VAL A 53 7.08 4.41 0.88
CA VAL A 53 7.37 4.00 -0.50
C VAL A 53 8.56 3.04 -0.55
N VAL A 54 9.66 3.40 0.10
CA VAL A 54 10.89 2.59 0.13
C VAL A 54 10.66 1.25 0.80
N THR A 55 9.93 1.24 1.93
CA THR A 55 9.64 0.00 2.67
C THR A 55 8.81 -0.97 1.82
N LEU A 56 7.80 -0.46 1.12
CA LEU A 56 6.94 -1.27 0.26
C LEU A 56 7.71 -1.77 -0.96
N TRP A 57 8.48 -0.89 -1.61
CA TRP A 57 9.37 -1.26 -2.71
C TRP A 57 10.35 -2.36 -2.31
N TRP A 58 10.99 -2.24 -1.15
CA TRP A 58 11.93 -3.25 -0.65
C TRP A 58 11.27 -4.61 -0.39
N GLN A 59 10.04 -4.62 0.13
CA GLN A 59 9.30 -5.86 0.38
C GLN A 59 8.95 -6.63 -0.89
N PHE A 60 8.71 -5.94 -2.00
CA PHE A 60 8.24 -6.53 -3.25
C PHE A 60 9.32 -6.66 -4.34
N ARG A 61 10.41 -5.88 -4.29
CA ARG A 61 11.49 -5.93 -5.30
C ARG A 61 12.06 -7.34 -5.51
N ASN A 62 12.12 -8.15 -4.45
CA ASN A 62 12.71 -9.49 -4.47
C ASN A 62 11.70 -10.62 -4.25
N ARG A 63 10.39 -10.35 -4.30
CA ARG A 63 9.37 -11.36 -3.97
C ARG A 63 8.32 -11.46 -5.07
N SER A 64 7.97 -12.68 -5.45
CA SER A 64 6.93 -12.93 -6.43
C SER A 64 5.56 -12.95 -5.77
N PHE A 65 4.58 -12.35 -6.47
CA PHE A 65 3.20 -12.33 -6.05
C PHE A 65 2.35 -12.90 -7.18
N GLU A 66 1.73 -14.05 -6.92
CA GLU A 66 1.12 -14.90 -7.95
C GLU A 66 -0.23 -15.41 -7.49
N ILE A 67 -1.18 -15.58 -8.42
CA ILE A 67 -2.45 -16.25 -8.18
C ILE A 67 -2.34 -17.68 -8.71
N SER A 68 -2.48 -18.66 -7.84
CA SER A 68 -2.46 -20.08 -8.19
C SER A 68 -3.71 -20.75 -7.64
N ASN A 69 -4.44 -21.52 -8.48
CA ASN A 69 -5.63 -22.27 -8.07
C ASN A 69 -6.62 -21.46 -7.21
N ASN A 70 -6.94 -20.24 -7.65
CA ASN A 70 -7.85 -19.32 -6.97
C ASN A 70 -7.39 -18.84 -5.57
N HIS A 71 -6.13 -19.12 -5.20
CA HIS A 71 -5.48 -18.63 -3.99
C HIS A 71 -4.37 -17.66 -4.37
N VAL A 72 -4.16 -16.67 -3.51
CA VAL A 72 -3.05 -15.74 -3.66
C VAL A 72 -1.83 -16.32 -2.97
N CYS A 73 -0.73 -16.45 -3.70
CA CYS A 73 0.55 -16.94 -3.23
C CYS A 73 1.57 -15.81 -3.21
N PHE A 74 2.31 -15.72 -2.12
CA PHE A 74 3.40 -14.78 -1.95
C PHE A 74 4.68 -15.56 -1.66
N ASP A 75 5.66 -15.47 -2.55
CA ASP A 75 6.94 -16.18 -2.43
C ASP A 75 6.73 -17.70 -2.24
N GLY A 76 5.74 -18.27 -2.94
CA GLY A 76 5.35 -19.69 -2.85
C GLY A 76 4.45 -20.06 -1.65
N HIS A 77 4.13 -19.12 -0.76
CA HIS A 77 3.26 -19.36 0.40
C HIS A 77 1.83 -18.89 0.15
N ALA A 78 0.83 -19.73 0.45
CA ALA A 78 -0.57 -19.34 0.41
C ALA A 78 -0.87 -18.20 1.41
N CYS A 79 -1.59 -17.18 0.95
CA CYS A 79 -1.96 -16.00 1.72
C CYS A 79 -3.45 -16.00 2.03
N ASP A 80 -3.79 -15.76 3.30
CA ASP A 80 -5.13 -15.35 3.71
C ASP A 80 -5.32 -13.85 3.43
N ILE A 81 -6.45 -13.49 2.82
CA ILE A 81 -6.73 -12.14 2.33
C ILE A 81 -7.82 -11.51 3.19
N LYS A 82 -7.47 -10.40 3.86
CA LYS A 82 -8.45 -9.59 4.59
C LYS A 82 -8.47 -8.18 4.03
N LEU A 83 -9.64 -7.74 3.59
CA LEU A 83 -9.84 -6.33 3.24
C LEU A 83 -9.92 -5.51 4.53
N GLN A 84 -8.93 -4.65 4.75
CA GLN A 84 -8.91 -3.70 5.85
C GLN A 84 -9.49 -2.36 5.34
N GLY A 85 -10.40 -1.80 6.14
CA GLY A 85 -11.38 -0.79 5.73
C GLY A 85 -10.82 0.44 5.00
N SER A 86 -11.70 1.12 4.28
CA SER A 86 -11.39 2.40 3.62
C SER A 86 -11.47 3.55 4.60
N ILE A 87 -10.38 4.30 4.76
CA ILE A 87 -10.35 5.51 5.58
C ILE A 87 -11.14 6.65 4.90
N LEU A 88 -11.21 6.66 3.57
CA LEU A 88 -11.90 7.67 2.78
C LEU A 88 -13.12 7.10 2.03
N PRO A 89 -14.15 7.91 1.74
CA PRO A 89 -15.27 7.52 0.90
C PRO A 89 -14.78 7.01 -0.48
N PHE A 90 -15.55 6.13 -1.13
CA PHE A 90 -15.21 5.46 -2.40
C PHE A 90 -14.09 4.40 -2.36
N GLY A 91 -13.66 3.95 -1.18
CA GLY A 91 -12.59 2.96 -1.08
C GLY A 91 -11.22 3.55 -1.44
N ILE A 92 -11.09 4.87 -1.34
CA ILE A 92 -9.81 5.57 -1.47
C ILE A 92 -9.01 5.21 -0.20
N CYS A 93 -7.75 4.80 -0.38
CA CYS A 93 -6.91 4.20 0.66
C CYS A 93 -7.41 2.86 1.24
N SER A 94 -8.25 2.07 0.54
CA SER A 94 -8.49 0.68 0.95
C SER A 94 -7.18 -0.11 0.96
N VAL A 95 -6.99 -0.95 1.99
CA VAL A 95 -5.77 -1.76 2.14
C VAL A 95 -6.14 -3.23 2.23
N ILE A 96 -5.52 -4.08 1.43
CA ILE A 96 -5.60 -5.52 1.58
C ILE A 96 -4.49 -5.95 2.53
N LYS A 97 -4.87 -6.60 3.63
CA LYS A 97 -3.96 -7.34 4.50
C LYS A 97 -3.82 -8.75 3.96
N LEU A 98 -2.61 -9.11 3.56
CA LEU A 98 -2.22 -10.47 3.22
C LEU A 98 -1.51 -11.08 4.41
N SER A 99 -2.03 -12.18 4.92
CA SER A 99 -1.43 -12.95 6.00
C SER A 99 -0.87 -14.26 5.45
N TYR A 100 0.42 -14.52 5.65
CA TYR A 100 1.04 -15.77 5.25
C TYR A 100 1.93 -16.34 6.36
N THR A 101 2.04 -17.65 6.41
CA THR A 101 2.89 -18.37 7.38
C THR A 101 4.22 -18.72 6.73
N LYS A 102 5.33 -18.30 7.36
CA LYS A 102 6.69 -18.65 6.92
C LYS A 102 7.37 -19.52 7.97
N GLY A 103 7.88 -20.69 7.56
CA GLY A 103 8.66 -21.58 8.44
C GLY A 103 7.87 -22.08 9.66
N ALA A 104 8.49 -22.03 10.85
CA ALA A 104 7.96 -22.50 12.13
C ALA A 104 6.75 -21.67 12.66
N MET A 105 5.66 -21.62 11.88
CA MET A 105 4.41 -20.93 12.18
C MET A 105 4.51 -19.41 12.44
N GLN A 106 5.55 -18.73 11.96
CA GLN A 106 5.58 -17.26 12.04
C GLN A 106 4.60 -16.65 11.04
N LYS A 107 3.49 -16.11 11.55
CA LYS A 107 2.50 -15.37 10.76
C LYS A 107 3.05 -13.98 10.42
N ARG A 108 3.20 -13.69 9.12
CA ARG A 108 3.61 -12.39 8.59
C ARG A 108 2.44 -11.73 7.89
N ASN A 109 2.39 -10.40 7.98
CA ASN A 109 1.34 -9.59 7.38
C ASN A 109 1.96 -8.60 6.41
N ILE A 110 1.38 -8.49 5.23
CA ILE A 110 1.71 -7.48 4.22
C ILE A 110 0.46 -6.64 3.98
N TYR A 111 0.65 -5.34 3.89
CA TYR A 111 -0.41 -4.38 3.68
C TYR A 111 -0.27 -3.81 2.28
N LEU A 112 -1.23 -4.11 1.41
CA LEU A 112 -1.28 -3.67 0.02
C LEU A 112 -2.34 -2.59 -0.15
N PRO A 113 -1.95 -1.32 -0.34
CA PRO A 113 -2.90 -0.27 -0.64
C PRO A 113 -3.45 -0.44 -2.07
N LYS A 114 -4.74 -0.14 -2.26
CA LYS A 114 -5.42 -0.15 -3.56
C LYS A 114 -4.70 0.70 -4.61
N GLY A 115 -4.06 1.77 -4.18
CA GLY A 115 -3.27 2.65 -5.05
C GLY A 115 -2.06 1.96 -5.69
N ALA A 116 -1.57 0.86 -5.12
CA ALA A 116 -0.41 0.13 -5.63
C ALA A 116 -0.70 -0.87 -6.73
N MET A 117 -1.95 -0.98 -7.20
CA MET A 117 -2.31 -1.90 -8.26
C MET A 117 -3.39 -1.34 -9.19
N ASN A 118 -3.57 -2.00 -10.33
CA ASN A 118 -4.66 -1.67 -11.23
C ASN A 118 -6.00 -2.20 -10.70
N GLN A 119 -7.10 -1.60 -11.17
CA GLN A 119 -8.44 -1.97 -10.69
C GLN A 119 -8.78 -3.44 -11.00
N ASP A 120 -8.30 -3.97 -12.12
CA ASP A 120 -8.53 -5.36 -12.51
C ASP A 120 -7.77 -6.34 -11.62
N GLU A 121 -6.54 -6.02 -11.25
CA GLU A 121 -5.74 -6.83 -10.33
C GLU A 121 -6.31 -6.79 -8.92
N TRP A 122 -6.77 -5.61 -8.49
CA TRP A 122 -7.46 -5.46 -7.21
C TRP A 122 -8.72 -6.35 -7.15
N LYS A 123 -9.53 -6.37 -8.21
CA LYS A 123 -10.70 -7.24 -8.31
C LYS A 123 -10.31 -8.73 -8.31
N ARG A 124 -9.24 -9.10 -9.01
CA ARG A 124 -8.74 -10.49 -9.04
C ARG A 124 -8.30 -10.96 -7.66
N ILE A 125 -7.56 -10.16 -6.90
CA ILE A 125 -7.14 -10.51 -5.53
C ILE A 125 -8.36 -10.63 -4.61
N LEU A 126 -9.32 -9.70 -4.72
CA LEU A 126 -10.53 -9.76 -3.91
C LEU A 126 -11.42 -10.97 -4.23
N ALA A 127 -11.42 -11.46 -5.47
CA ALA A 127 -12.13 -12.67 -5.84
C ALA A 127 -11.56 -13.93 -5.14
N CYS A 128 -10.30 -13.89 -4.71
CA CYS A 128 -9.63 -14.96 -3.98
C CYS A 128 -9.86 -14.92 -2.45
N ARG A 129 -10.75 -14.06 -1.95
CA ARG A 129 -11.02 -13.84 -0.51
C ARG A 129 -11.96 -14.90 0.11
N ALA A 130 -11.89 -16.15 -0.35
CA ALA A 130 -12.77 -17.23 0.12
C ALA A 130 -12.64 -17.47 1.64
#